data_AF-A0AAV0K557-F1
#
_entry.id   AF-A0AAV0K557-F1
#
_cell.length_a   1.000
_cell.length_b   1.000
_cell.length_c   1.000
_cell.angle_alpha   90.00
_cell.angle_beta   90.00
_cell.angle_gamma   90.00
#
_symmetry.space_group_name_H-M   'P 1'
#
loop_
_entity.id
_entity.type
_entity.pdbx_description
1 polymer ?
#
loop_
_entity_poly.entity_id
_entity_poly.type
_entity_poly.pdbx_seq_one_letter_code
_entity_poly.pdbx_strand_id
1 'polypeptide(L)'
;DILQRRVWLLHDLCLIFSNLAALLPGFWTLRQHAYSEAAIFLASGASSGIYHSCDVGLWCFLKFNVLQFLDFWLSFMAIITTFLFIPTIADPVRGSIRVIAVIITATLTVIGPTRSVNVAATFALGALCLLLGWLIQYFTDHHRGRRQLQEWPIQVMIKIVNRGLRWEFVGLGFVMLVLAGGSMKMETAPSYWIWHSLWHLCIYVSAFFFLCCKLQTTSEGESVPRGNCSSCTCSSNAQV
;
A
#
# COMPACT_ATOMS: atom_id res chain seq x y z
N ASP A 1 43.25 1.49 2.83
CA ASP A 1 42.58 2.15 3.97
C ASP A 1 41.47 3.15 3.63
N ILE A 2 41.64 4.13 2.74
CA ILE A 2 40.54 5.08 2.43
C ILE A 2 39.43 4.46 1.58
N LEU A 3 39.80 3.62 0.61
CA LEU A 3 38.85 2.96 -0.29
C LEU A 3 37.89 2.05 0.49
N GLN A 4 38.42 1.28 1.44
CA GLN A 4 37.64 0.38 2.30
C GLN A 4 36.58 1.16 3.09
N ARG A 5 36.97 2.27 3.76
CA ARG A 5 36.01 3.12 4.49
C ARG A 5 34.92 3.70 3.60
N ARG A 6 35.24 4.11 2.37
CA ARG A 6 34.23 4.63 1.42
C ARG A 6 33.24 3.55 1.02
N VAL A 7 33.70 2.32 0.82
CA VAL A 7 32.83 1.18 0.48
C VAL A 7 31.91 0.83 1.65
N TRP A 8 32.41 0.81 2.89
CA TRP A 8 31.58 0.59 4.09
C TRP A 8 30.53 1.69 4.29
N LEU A 9 30.90 2.96 4.09
CA LEU A 9 29.94 4.05 4.16
C LEU A 9 28.85 3.93 3.08
N LEU A 10 29.22 3.61 1.84
CA LEU A 10 28.25 3.39 0.76
C LEU A 10 27.31 2.22 1.07
N HIS A 11 27.86 1.11 1.58
CA HIS A 11 27.11 -0.05 2.03
C HIS A 11 26.00 0.33 3.02
N ASP A 12 26.37 1.04 4.10
CA ASP A 12 25.44 1.40 5.17
C ASP A 12 24.40 2.43 4.69
N LEU A 13 24.85 3.44 3.95
CA LEU A 13 23.98 4.49 3.42
C LEU A 13 22.96 3.92 2.44
N CYS A 14 23.36 3.00 1.55
CA CYS A 14 22.43 2.39 0.59
C CYS A 14 21.30 1.64 1.29
N LEU A 15 21.62 0.80 2.28
CA LEU A 15 20.65 0.00 3.03
C LEU A 15 19.62 0.86 3.77
N ILE A 16 20.08 1.97 4.37
CA ILE A 16 19.21 2.86 5.14
C ILE A 16 18.38 3.73 4.21
N PHE A 17 19.03 4.43 3.27
CA PHE A 17 18.37 5.46 2.46
C PHE A 17 17.53 4.90 1.31
N SER A 18 17.72 3.64 0.88
CA SER A 18 16.80 3.00 -0.08
C SER A 18 15.35 2.99 0.41
N ASN A 19 15.14 2.99 1.73
CA ASN A 19 13.82 3.03 2.34
C ASN A 19 13.08 4.35 2.15
N LEU A 20 13.77 5.44 1.80
CA LEU A 20 13.12 6.69 1.42
C LEU A 20 12.27 6.55 0.16
N ALA A 21 12.46 5.49 -0.63
CA ALA A 21 11.57 5.17 -1.75
C ALA A 21 10.11 5.00 -1.30
N ALA A 22 9.86 4.63 -0.03
CA ALA A 22 8.51 4.56 0.56
C ALA A 22 7.78 5.91 0.60
N LEU A 23 8.52 7.03 0.52
CA LEU A 23 7.93 8.36 0.42
C LEU A 23 7.13 8.53 -0.88
N LEU A 24 7.49 7.84 -1.97
CA LEU A 24 6.77 7.92 -3.25
C LEU A 24 5.32 7.45 -3.12
N PRO A 25 5.02 6.19 -2.74
CA PRO A 25 3.65 5.75 -2.54
C PRO A 25 2.99 6.50 -1.38
N GLY A 26 3.70 6.78 -0.28
CA GLY A 26 3.15 7.47 0.89
C GLY A 26 2.66 8.89 0.58
N PHE A 27 3.46 9.68 -0.14
CA PHE A 27 3.08 11.03 -0.56
C PHE A 27 1.96 11.01 -1.59
N TRP A 28 1.97 10.05 -2.52
CA TRP A 28 0.88 9.89 -3.49
C TRP A 28 -0.46 9.62 -2.80
N THR A 29 -0.52 8.65 -1.88
CA THR A 29 -1.75 8.35 -1.12
C THR A 29 -2.19 9.50 -0.24
N LEU A 30 -1.23 10.26 0.32
CA LEU A 30 -1.53 11.45 1.10
C LEU A 30 -2.23 12.53 0.25
N ARG A 31 -1.79 12.74 -1.00
CA ARG A 31 -2.47 13.66 -1.93
C ARG A 31 -3.89 13.20 -2.29
N GLN A 32 -4.19 11.91 -2.19
CA GLN A 32 -5.52 11.35 -2.41
C GLN A 32 -6.39 11.33 -1.14
N HIS A 33 -5.94 11.97 -0.06
CA HIS A 33 -6.58 11.93 1.27
C HIS A 33 -6.75 10.51 1.85
N ALA A 34 -5.95 9.55 1.37
CA ALA A 34 -5.94 8.17 1.85
C ALA A 34 -4.94 8.03 3.02
N TYR A 35 -5.30 8.60 4.17
CA TYR A 35 -4.40 8.74 5.32
C TYR A 35 -3.94 7.41 5.91
N SER A 36 -4.81 6.40 5.95
CA SER A 36 -4.43 5.07 6.44
C SER A 36 -3.35 4.42 5.59
N GLU A 37 -3.46 4.55 4.28
CA GLU A 37 -2.51 4.01 3.31
C GLU A 37 -1.19 4.77 3.40
N ALA A 38 -1.24 6.10 3.48
CA ALA A 38 -0.06 6.94 3.67
C ALA A 38 0.68 6.57 4.95
N ALA A 39 -0.04 6.41 6.07
CA ALA A 39 0.56 6.02 7.35
C ALA A 39 1.29 4.67 7.25
N ILE A 40 0.72 3.68 6.56
CA ILE A 40 1.35 2.36 6.38
C ILE A 40 2.65 2.48 5.56
N PHE A 41 2.65 3.19 4.43
CA PHE A 41 3.86 3.34 3.61
C PHE A 41 4.95 4.11 4.35
N LEU A 42 4.60 5.22 4.99
CA LEU A 42 5.56 6.03 5.74
C LEU A 42 6.11 5.29 6.95
N ALA A 43 5.25 4.57 7.69
CA ALA A 43 5.69 3.74 8.80
C ALA A 43 6.60 2.61 8.33
N SER A 44 6.27 1.93 7.22
CA SER A 44 7.09 0.87 6.62
C SER A 44 8.50 1.36 6.27
N GLY A 45 8.61 2.48 5.56
CA GLY A 45 9.91 3.05 5.22
C GLY A 45 10.70 3.51 6.45
N ALA A 46 10.02 4.15 7.42
CA ALA A 46 10.66 4.61 8.64
C ALA A 46 11.15 3.44 9.52
N SER A 47 10.30 2.43 9.76
CA SER A 47 10.68 1.26 10.56
C SER A 47 11.81 0.48 9.91
N SER A 48 11.80 0.34 8.58
CA SER A 48 12.86 -0.34 7.84
C SER A 48 14.17 0.42 7.91
N GLY A 49 14.15 1.76 7.72
CA GLY A 49 15.35 2.58 7.85
C GLY A 49 15.96 2.53 9.26
N ILE A 50 15.14 2.54 10.31
CA ILE A 50 15.60 2.41 11.71
C ILE A 50 16.09 0.99 12.01
N TYR A 51 15.45 -0.03 11.44
CA TYR A 51 15.92 -1.40 11.53
C TYR A 51 17.32 -1.55 10.92
N HIS A 52 17.51 -1.08 9.68
CA HIS A 52 18.79 -1.16 8.99
C HIS A 52 19.88 -0.30 9.66
N SER A 53 19.53 0.84 10.27
CA SER A 53 20.50 1.60 11.08
C SER A 53 20.99 0.83 12.31
N CYS A 54 20.13 -0.01 12.88
CA CYS A 54 20.49 -0.89 13.99
C CYS A 54 21.29 -2.10 13.50
N ASP A 55 20.92 -2.67 12.35
CA ASP A 55 21.59 -3.83 11.74
C ASP A 55 23.07 -3.55 11.40
N VAL A 56 23.37 -2.37 10.86
CA VAL A 56 24.76 -1.95 10.58
C VAL A 56 25.51 -1.42 11.81
N GLY A 57 24.89 -1.45 13.00
CA GLY A 57 25.53 -1.06 14.26
C GLY A 57 25.68 0.44 14.49
N LEU A 58 24.95 1.29 13.75
CA LEU A 58 25.00 2.75 13.95
C LEU A 58 24.18 3.18 15.17
N TRP A 59 22.90 2.80 15.22
CA TRP A 59 22.00 3.21 16.31
C TRP A 59 20.74 2.33 16.38
N CYS A 60 20.39 1.90 17.60
CA CYS A 60 19.21 1.08 17.89
C CYS A 60 18.27 1.77 18.89
N PHE A 61 17.14 2.28 18.42
CA PHE A 61 16.11 2.88 19.28
C PHE A 61 15.33 1.85 20.11
N LEU A 62 15.09 0.66 19.53
CA LEU A 62 14.38 -0.46 20.13
C LEU A 62 15.22 -1.74 20.03
N LYS A 63 14.76 -2.82 20.69
CA LYS A 63 15.37 -4.14 20.52
C LYS A 63 15.32 -4.57 19.06
N PHE A 64 16.41 -5.17 18.58
CA PHE A 64 16.58 -5.60 17.19
C PHE A 64 15.40 -6.44 16.67
N ASN A 65 14.94 -7.43 17.45
CA ASN A 65 13.82 -8.29 17.07
C ASN A 65 12.49 -7.53 16.93
N VAL A 66 12.28 -6.44 17.67
CA VAL A 66 11.10 -5.59 17.55
C VAL A 66 11.18 -4.76 16.27
N LEU A 67 12.35 -4.20 15.96
CA LEU A 67 12.58 -3.45 14.72
C LEU A 67 12.43 -4.36 13.50
N GLN A 68 12.98 -5.58 13.57
CA GLN A 68 12.82 -6.60 12.53
C GLN A 68 11.34 -6.96 12.33
N PHE A 69 10.59 -7.17 13.42
CA PHE A 69 9.16 -7.42 13.32
C PHE A 69 8.43 -6.27 12.61
N LEU A 70 8.69 -5.02 13.00
CA LEU A 70 8.06 -3.84 12.40
C LEU A 70 8.39 -3.72 10.91
N ASP A 71 9.65 -3.91 10.53
CA ASP A 71 10.11 -3.87 9.13
C ASP A 71 9.32 -4.86 8.24
N PHE A 72 9.30 -6.13 8.62
CA PHE A 72 8.61 -7.16 7.82
C PHE A 72 7.08 -7.02 7.87
N TRP A 73 6.50 -6.75 9.05
CA TRP A 73 5.05 -6.65 9.19
C TRP A 73 4.49 -5.46 8.42
N LEU A 74 5.13 -4.28 8.53
CA LEU A 74 4.68 -3.09 7.80
C LEU A 74 4.92 -3.23 6.29
N SER A 75 5.98 -3.92 5.86
CA SER A 75 6.19 -4.29 4.46
C SER A 75 5.07 -5.20 3.94
N PHE A 76 4.64 -6.19 4.72
CA PHE A 76 3.49 -7.03 4.35
C PHE A 76 2.20 -6.20 4.27
N MET A 77 1.97 -5.32 5.23
CA MET A 77 0.84 -4.40 5.18
C MET A 77 0.90 -3.45 3.99
N ALA A 78 2.07 -2.96 3.58
CA ALA A 78 2.23 -2.12 2.41
C ALA A 78 1.84 -2.85 1.11
N ILE A 79 2.18 -4.14 0.99
CA ILE A 79 1.74 -4.99 -0.13
C ILE A 79 0.21 -5.09 -0.15
N ILE A 80 -0.41 -5.51 0.96
CA ILE A 80 -1.88 -5.66 1.03
C ILE A 80 -2.58 -4.32 0.74
N THR A 81 -2.06 -3.24 1.30
CA THR A 81 -2.59 -1.88 1.14
C THR A 81 -2.54 -1.43 -0.32
N THR A 82 -1.47 -1.75 -1.04
CA THR A 82 -1.33 -1.46 -2.48
C THR A 82 -2.46 -2.11 -3.27
N PHE A 83 -2.71 -3.41 -3.04
CA PHE A 83 -3.79 -4.13 -3.73
C PHE A 83 -5.18 -3.64 -3.33
N LEU A 84 -5.38 -3.38 -2.04
CA LEU A 84 -6.66 -2.93 -1.50
C LEU A 84 -7.02 -1.50 -1.93
N PHE A 85 -6.03 -0.69 -2.32
CA PHE A 85 -6.25 0.67 -2.83
C PHE A 85 -6.88 0.70 -4.24
N ILE A 86 -6.60 -0.30 -5.07
CA ILE A 86 -7.03 -0.36 -6.48
C ILE A 86 -8.57 -0.40 -6.64
N PRO A 87 -9.32 -1.34 -6.01
CA PRO A 87 -10.77 -1.43 -6.21
C PRO A 87 -11.49 -0.23 -5.58
N THR A 88 -12.64 0.13 -6.16
CA THR A 88 -13.47 1.23 -5.64
C THR A 88 -14.56 0.66 -4.74
N ILE A 89 -14.19 0.41 -3.49
CA ILE A 89 -15.09 -0.08 -2.43
C ILE A 89 -15.30 0.99 -1.37
N ALA A 90 -16.44 0.91 -0.67
CA ALA A 90 -16.80 1.81 0.42
C ALA A 90 -15.80 1.72 1.59
N ASP A 91 -15.53 2.85 2.23
CA ASP A 91 -14.52 2.95 3.29
C ASP A 91 -14.76 2.02 4.49
N PRO A 92 -16.01 1.79 4.97
CA PRO A 92 -16.24 0.83 6.05
C PRO A 92 -15.80 -0.59 5.68
N VAL A 93 -16.07 -1.02 4.45
CA VAL A 93 -15.69 -2.35 3.95
C VAL A 93 -14.17 -2.46 3.80
N ARG A 94 -13.54 -1.41 3.25
CA ARG A 94 -12.08 -1.33 3.14
C ARG A 94 -11.41 -1.41 4.51
N GLY A 95 -11.94 -0.69 5.48
CA GLY A 95 -11.48 -0.72 6.87
C GLY A 95 -11.53 -2.12 7.46
N SER A 96 -12.66 -2.82 7.32
CA SER A 96 -12.83 -4.20 7.81
C SER A 96 -11.82 -5.17 7.19
N ILE A 97 -11.65 -5.14 5.86
CA ILE A 97 -10.68 -6.00 5.16
C ILE A 97 -9.26 -5.69 5.66
N ARG A 98 -8.92 -4.41 5.88
CA ARG A 98 -7.61 -3.99 6.37
C ARG A 98 -7.33 -4.50 7.78
N VAL A 99 -8.31 -4.48 8.69
CA VAL A 99 -8.15 -5.03 10.05
C VAL A 99 -7.89 -6.53 10.02
N ILE A 100 -8.62 -7.28 9.19
CA ILE A 100 -8.38 -8.71 9.00
C ILE A 100 -6.96 -8.96 8.48
N ALA A 101 -6.53 -8.17 7.48
CA ALA A 101 -5.18 -8.26 6.94
C ALA A 101 -4.10 -7.94 7.99
N VAL A 102 -4.32 -6.98 8.87
CA VAL A 102 -3.41 -6.66 9.99
C VAL A 102 -3.15 -7.89 10.86
N ILE A 103 -4.21 -8.60 11.26
CA ILE A 103 -4.10 -9.77 12.14
C ILE A 103 -3.35 -10.90 11.42
N ILE A 104 -3.69 -11.18 10.16
CA ILE A 104 -3.07 -12.26 9.38
C ILE A 104 -1.60 -11.96 9.12
N THR A 105 -1.27 -10.76 8.65
CA THR A 105 0.11 -10.38 8.32
C THR A 105 1.00 -10.30 9.56
N ALA A 106 0.49 -9.83 10.70
CA ALA A 106 1.22 -9.87 11.97
C ALA A 106 1.54 -11.32 12.37
N THR A 107 0.56 -12.22 12.25
CA THR A 107 0.75 -13.65 12.54
C THR A 107 1.78 -14.30 11.62
N LEU A 108 1.73 -14.02 10.31
CA LEU A 108 2.72 -14.51 9.34
C LEU A 108 4.13 -14.01 9.69
N THR A 109 4.25 -12.76 10.12
CA THR A 109 5.53 -12.16 10.52
C THR A 109 6.10 -12.85 11.76
N VAL A 110 5.29 -13.17 12.76
CA VAL A 110 5.75 -13.88 13.97
C VAL A 110 6.19 -15.31 13.67
N ILE A 111 5.49 -16.04 12.79
CA ILE A 111 5.82 -17.43 12.45
C ILE A 111 7.16 -17.56 11.71
N GLY A 112 7.51 -16.56 10.89
CA GLY A 112 8.75 -16.59 10.11
C GLY A 112 8.79 -15.48 9.08
N PRO A 113 9.34 -14.30 9.40
CA PRO A 113 9.22 -13.12 8.55
C PRO A 113 9.98 -13.27 7.23
N THR A 114 11.11 -13.99 7.25
CA THR A 114 12.01 -14.19 6.11
C THR A 114 11.70 -15.43 5.28
N ARG A 115 10.68 -16.23 5.66
CA ARG A 115 10.32 -17.42 4.89
C ARG A 115 9.71 -16.97 3.56
N SER A 116 10.30 -17.40 2.45
CA SER A 116 9.79 -17.13 1.10
C SER A 116 8.33 -17.54 0.93
N VAL A 117 7.88 -18.59 1.62
CA VAL A 117 6.47 -19.03 1.68
C VAL A 117 5.57 -17.95 2.28
N ASN A 118 6.01 -17.27 3.35
CA ASN A 118 5.21 -16.22 3.99
C ASN A 118 5.16 -14.96 3.13
N VAL A 119 6.27 -14.60 2.48
CA VAL A 119 6.29 -13.52 1.47
C VAL A 119 5.31 -13.84 0.33
N ALA A 120 5.37 -15.05 -0.24
CA ALA A 120 4.46 -15.48 -1.30
C ALA A 120 2.98 -15.51 -0.82
N ALA A 121 2.73 -15.97 0.41
CA ALA A 121 1.41 -15.96 1.01
C ALA A 121 0.84 -14.54 1.15
N THR A 122 1.67 -13.56 1.52
CA THR A 122 1.27 -12.15 1.58
C THR A 122 0.85 -11.61 0.21
N PHE A 123 1.60 -11.92 -0.86
CA PHE A 123 1.20 -11.54 -2.23
C PHE A 123 -0.09 -12.23 -2.65
N ALA A 124 -0.26 -13.52 -2.35
CA ALA A 124 -1.48 -14.26 -2.64
C ALA A 124 -2.68 -13.67 -1.89
N LEU A 125 -2.51 -13.30 -0.62
CA LEU A 125 -3.52 -12.62 0.17
C LEU A 125 -3.88 -11.25 -0.42
N GLY A 126 -2.88 -10.47 -0.87
CA GLY A 126 -3.11 -9.20 -1.54
C GLY A 126 -3.91 -9.34 -2.83
N ALA A 127 -3.56 -10.32 -3.67
CA ALA A 127 -4.31 -10.64 -4.88
C ALA A 127 -5.75 -11.08 -4.55
N LEU A 128 -5.94 -11.88 -3.50
CA LEU A 128 -7.28 -12.27 -3.03
C LEU A 128 -8.10 -11.04 -2.58
N CYS A 129 -7.50 -10.12 -1.81
CA CYS A 129 -8.15 -8.87 -1.41
C CYS A 129 -8.56 -8.01 -2.61
N LEU A 130 -7.72 -7.94 -3.66
CA LEU A 130 -8.04 -7.23 -4.90
C LEU A 130 -9.25 -7.87 -5.60
N LEU A 131 -9.24 -9.20 -5.77
CA LEU A 131 -10.33 -9.94 -6.40
C LEU A 131 -11.65 -9.77 -5.64
N LEU A 132 -11.61 -9.91 -4.31
CA LEU A 132 -12.76 -9.66 -3.44
C LEU A 132 -13.25 -8.20 -3.55
N GLY A 133 -12.34 -7.23 -3.62
CA GLY A 133 -12.68 -5.83 -3.80
C GLY A 133 -13.41 -5.55 -5.11
N TRP A 134 -12.96 -6.11 -6.23
CA TRP A 134 -13.66 -6.00 -7.52
C TRP A 134 -14.99 -6.74 -7.52
N LEU A 135 -15.09 -7.88 -6.85
CA LEU A 135 -16.36 -8.60 -6.70
C LEU A 135 -17.38 -7.78 -5.90
N ILE A 136 -16.97 -7.16 -4.80
CA ILE A 136 -17.82 -6.27 -4.01
C ILE A 136 -18.24 -5.04 -4.82
N GLN A 137 -17.32 -4.45 -5.57
CA GLN A 137 -17.61 -3.32 -6.46
C GLN A 137 -18.66 -3.70 -7.52
N TYR A 138 -18.52 -4.88 -8.14
CA TYR A 138 -19.48 -5.41 -9.09
C TYR A 138 -20.89 -5.55 -8.48
N PHE A 139 -21.02 -6.18 -7.31
CA PHE A 139 -22.30 -6.36 -6.65
C PHE A 139 -22.93 -5.03 -6.20
N THR A 140 -22.11 -4.08 -5.75
CA THR A 140 -22.58 -2.75 -5.32
C THR A 140 -23.13 -1.94 -6.50
N ASP A 141 -22.43 -1.92 -7.63
CA ASP A 141 -22.89 -1.23 -8.84
C ASP A 141 -24.15 -1.88 -9.43
N HIS A 142 -24.25 -3.21 -9.32
CA HIS A 142 -25.44 -3.96 -9.72
C HIS A 142 -26.66 -3.61 -8.86
N HIS A 143 -26.52 -3.66 -7.53
CA HIS A 143 -27.62 -3.35 -6.61
C HIS A 143 -28.09 -1.89 -6.72
N ARG A 144 -27.21 -0.95 -7.08
CA ARG A 144 -27.56 0.46 -7.27
C ARG A 144 -28.27 0.75 -8.60
N GLY A 145 -28.61 -0.27 -9.39
CA GLY A 145 -29.31 -0.12 -10.67
C GLY A 145 -28.48 0.62 -11.73
N ARG A 146 -27.17 0.82 -11.51
CA ARG A 146 -26.27 1.50 -12.45
C ARG A 146 -25.94 0.64 -13.66
N ARG A 147 -26.33 -0.64 -13.68
CA ARG A 147 -26.03 -1.59 -14.77
C ARG A 147 -27.20 -2.52 -15.02
N GLN A 148 -27.55 -2.65 -16.30
CA GLN A 148 -28.61 -3.53 -16.78
C GLN A 148 -28.10 -4.97 -16.92
N LEU A 149 -28.92 -5.94 -16.52
CA LEU A 149 -28.64 -7.39 -16.38
C LEU A 149 -28.19 -8.13 -17.67
N GLN A 150 -27.99 -7.44 -18.78
CA GLN A 150 -27.90 -8.08 -20.10
C GLN A 150 -26.48 -8.49 -20.51
N GLU A 151 -25.44 -7.99 -19.83
CA GLU A 151 -24.04 -8.34 -20.09
C GLU A 151 -23.60 -9.51 -19.18
N TRP A 152 -22.78 -10.44 -19.71
CA TRP A 152 -22.19 -11.54 -18.92
C TRP A 152 -21.32 -10.99 -17.77
N PRO A 153 -21.38 -11.57 -16.56
CA PRO A 153 -20.69 -11.02 -15.37
C PRO A 153 -19.19 -10.82 -15.58
N ILE A 154 -18.55 -11.73 -16.32
CA ILE A 154 -17.11 -11.65 -16.66
C ILE A 154 -16.82 -10.43 -17.53
N GLN A 155 -17.66 -10.14 -18.54
CA GLN A 155 -17.47 -8.98 -19.41
C GLN A 155 -17.64 -7.67 -18.65
N VAL A 156 -18.60 -7.64 -17.73
CA VAL A 156 -18.84 -6.50 -16.85
C VAL A 156 -17.66 -6.25 -15.90
N MET A 157 -17.06 -7.32 -15.35
CA MET A 157 -15.83 -7.23 -14.55
C MET A 157 -14.65 -6.72 -15.39
N ILE A 158 -14.42 -7.28 -16.58
CA ILE A 158 -13.36 -6.81 -17.50
C ILE A 158 -13.53 -5.31 -17.79
N LYS A 159 -14.77 -4.84 -17.97
CA LYS A 159 -15.08 -3.44 -18.20
C LYS A 159 -14.81 -2.56 -16.97
N ILE A 160 -15.03 -3.04 -15.74
CA ILE A 160 -14.65 -2.35 -14.50
C ILE A 160 -13.13 -2.16 -14.44
N VAL A 161 -12.40 -3.26 -14.68
CA VAL A 161 -10.94 -3.25 -14.64
C VAL A 161 -10.37 -2.35 -15.73
N ASN A 162 -10.80 -2.51 -16.98
CA ASN A 162 -10.29 -1.73 -18.11
C ASN A 162 -10.62 -0.23 -18.03
N ARG A 163 -11.78 0.15 -17.47
CA ARG A 163 -12.15 1.56 -17.33
C ARG A 163 -11.60 2.21 -16.07
N GLY A 164 -11.21 1.43 -15.07
CA GLY A 164 -10.68 1.91 -13.80
C GLY A 164 -9.16 2.02 -13.75
N LEU A 165 -8.44 1.43 -14.73
CA LEU A 165 -6.98 1.30 -14.70
C LEU A 165 -6.28 1.91 -15.91
N ARG A 166 -5.15 2.57 -15.65
CA ARG A 166 -4.16 2.99 -16.63
C ARG A 166 -3.15 1.85 -16.82
N TRP A 167 -3.33 1.06 -17.88
CA TRP A 167 -2.53 -0.13 -18.16
C TRP A 167 -1.03 0.12 -18.27
N GLU A 168 -0.60 1.32 -18.68
CA GLU A 168 0.80 1.74 -18.69
C GLU A 168 1.46 1.58 -17.31
N PHE A 169 0.77 2.08 -16.28
CA PHE A 169 1.25 2.02 -14.89
C PHE A 169 1.16 0.62 -14.31
N VAL A 170 0.16 -0.17 -14.73
CA VAL A 170 0.07 -1.59 -14.37
C VAL A 170 1.29 -2.35 -14.88
N GLY A 171 1.65 -2.16 -16.16
CA GLY A 171 2.82 -2.76 -16.77
C GLY A 171 4.12 -2.36 -16.06
N LEU A 172 4.32 -1.05 -15.82
CA LEU A 172 5.49 -0.55 -15.10
C LEU A 172 5.57 -1.09 -13.66
N GLY A 173 4.43 -1.20 -12.96
CA GLY A 173 4.34 -1.80 -11.64
C GLY A 173 4.80 -3.26 -11.65
N PHE A 174 4.31 -4.07 -12.58
CA PHE A 174 4.73 -5.47 -12.72
C PHE A 174 6.21 -5.61 -13.08
N VAL A 175 6.75 -4.77 -13.95
CA VAL A 175 8.20 -4.77 -14.28
C VAL A 175 9.02 -4.55 -13.01
N MET A 176 8.67 -3.53 -12.21
CA MET A 176 9.37 -3.23 -10.95
C MET A 176 9.19 -4.34 -9.91
N LEU A 177 8.01 -4.97 -9.86
CA LEU A 177 7.75 -6.11 -8.98
C LEU A 177 8.60 -7.33 -9.34
N VAL A 178 8.77 -7.62 -10.64
CA VAL A 178 9.64 -8.70 -11.11
C VAL A 178 11.10 -8.39 -10.78
N LEU A 179 11.54 -7.14 -10.94
CA LEU A 179 12.89 -6.72 -10.55
C LEU A 179 13.12 -6.89 -9.04
N ALA A 180 12.14 -6.54 -8.21
CA ALA A 180 12.21 -6.78 -6.76
C ALA A 180 12.27 -8.29 -6.44
N GLY A 181 11.44 -9.12 -7.06
CA GLY A 181 11.50 -10.57 -6.87
C GLY A 181 12.84 -11.17 -7.32
N GLY A 182 13.41 -10.65 -8.40
CA GLY A 182 14.73 -11.02 -8.90
C GLY A 182 15.85 -10.64 -7.94
N SER A 183 15.80 -9.44 -7.34
CA SER A 183 16.83 -9.00 -6.40
C SER A 183 16.91 -9.90 -5.17
N MET A 184 15.77 -10.33 -4.62
CA MET A 184 15.74 -11.30 -3.50
C MET A 184 16.45 -12.62 -3.82
N LYS A 185 16.39 -13.08 -5.07
CA LYS A 185 17.02 -14.35 -5.50
C LYS A 185 18.54 -14.23 -5.68
N MET A 186 19.03 -13.02 -5.90
CA MET A 186 20.44 -12.74 -6.13
C MET A 186 21.21 -12.39 -4.84
N GLU A 187 20.51 -12.26 -3.71
CA GLU A 187 21.10 -11.96 -2.41
C GLU A 187 22.11 -13.05 -2.00
N THR A 188 23.37 -12.65 -1.91
CA THR A 188 24.44 -13.41 -1.26
C THR A 188 25.09 -12.54 -0.18
N ALA A 189 25.74 -13.13 0.82
CA ALA A 189 26.37 -12.39 1.92
C ALA A 189 27.21 -11.17 1.48
N PRO A 190 28.09 -11.24 0.45
CA PRO A 190 28.89 -10.08 0.03
C PRO A 190 28.12 -9.02 -0.76
N SER A 191 26.97 -9.37 -1.36
CA SER A 191 26.18 -8.49 -2.23
C SER A 191 24.83 -8.09 -1.64
N TYR A 192 24.57 -8.50 -0.40
CA TYR A 192 23.33 -8.24 0.33
C TYR A 192 22.92 -6.76 0.28
N TRP A 193 23.83 -5.86 0.62
CA TRP A 193 23.56 -4.42 0.62
C TRP A 193 23.10 -3.87 -0.73
N ILE A 194 23.58 -4.42 -1.85
CA ILE A 194 23.17 -3.98 -3.19
C ILE A 194 21.76 -4.50 -3.49
N TRP A 195 21.59 -5.82 -3.41
CA TRP A 195 20.36 -6.48 -3.84
C TRP A 195 19.19 -6.18 -2.91
N HIS A 196 19.45 -6.04 -1.62
CA HIS A 196 18.44 -5.67 -0.63
C HIS A 196 18.03 -4.19 -0.76
N SER A 197 18.99 -3.28 -0.99
CA SER A 197 18.65 -1.88 -1.29
C SER A 197 17.85 -1.75 -2.59
N LEU A 198 18.22 -2.53 -3.62
CA LEU A 198 17.48 -2.59 -4.88
C LEU A 198 16.08 -3.17 -4.69
N TRP A 199 15.94 -4.17 -3.81
CA TRP A 199 14.64 -4.73 -3.43
C TRP A 199 13.71 -3.63 -2.91
N HIS A 200 14.16 -2.85 -1.92
CA HIS A 200 13.40 -1.72 -1.34
C HIS A 200 12.98 -0.71 -2.40
N LEU A 201 13.93 -0.28 -3.24
CA LEU A 201 13.63 0.68 -4.29
C LEU A 201 12.58 0.14 -5.27
N CYS A 202 12.78 -1.07 -5.79
CA CYS A 202 11.89 -1.68 -6.77
C CYS A 202 10.50 -1.95 -6.19
N ILE A 203 10.39 -2.43 -4.94
CA ILE A 203 9.08 -2.75 -4.36
C ILE A 203 8.26 -1.49 -4.06
N TYR A 204 8.86 -0.42 -3.53
CA TYR A 204 8.15 0.84 -3.29
C TYR A 204 7.80 1.58 -4.58
N VAL A 205 8.69 1.55 -5.59
CA VAL A 205 8.38 2.12 -6.92
C VAL A 205 7.27 1.31 -7.62
N SER A 206 7.28 -0.01 -7.49
CA SER A 206 6.18 -0.87 -7.95
C SER A 206 4.85 -0.46 -7.30
N ALA A 207 4.84 -0.30 -5.97
CA ALA A 207 3.66 0.16 -5.25
C ALA A 207 3.19 1.53 -5.74
N PHE A 208 4.10 2.49 -5.92
CA PHE A 208 3.78 3.81 -6.48
C PHE A 208 3.09 3.71 -7.85
N PHE A 209 3.62 2.90 -8.77
CA PHE A 209 2.98 2.71 -10.08
C PHE A 209 1.61 2.05 -9.98
N PHE A 210 1.43 1.04 -9.13
CA PHE A 210 0.10 0.46 -8.89
C PHE A 210 -0.88 1.47 -8.27
N LEU A 211 -0.44 2.40 -7.43
CA LEU A 211 -1.30 3.46 -6.91
C LEU A 211 -1.65 4.49 -7.99
N CYS A 212 -0.72 4.82 -8.89
CA CYS A 212 -0.94 5.71 -10.02
C CYS A 212 -1.79 5.08 -11.13
N CYS A 213 -1.92 3.75 -11.16
CA CYS A 213 -2.70 3.06 -12.17
C CYS A 213 -4.21 3.28 -11.98
N LYS A 214 -4.66 3.54 -10.75
CA LYS A 214 -6.05 3.85 -10.47
C LYS A 214 -6.43 5.17 -11.10
N LEU A 215 -7.38 5.14 -12.04
CA LEU A 215 -8.01 6.34 -12.55
C LEU A 215 -8.76 7.00 -11.40
N GLN A 216 -8.42 8.25 -11.12
CA GLN A 216 -9.20 9.08 -10.21
C GLN A 216 -10.57 9.25 -10.88
N THR A 217 -11.56 8.48 -10.45
CA THR A 217 -12.92 8.98 -10.51
C THR A 217 -12.89 10.17 -9.60
N THR A 218 -12.87 11.39 -10.18
CA THR A 218 -13.17 12.61 -9.46
C THR A 218 -14.32 12.24 -8.54
N SER A 219 -14.06 12.15 -7.23
CA SER A 219 -15.14 12.12 -6.27
C SER A 219 -15.96 13.33 -6.66
N GLU A 220 -17.13 13.09 -7.23
CA GLU A 220 -18.13 14.10 -7.45
C GLU A 220 -18.06 14.96 -6.23
N GLY A 221 -17.72 16.23 -6.44
CA GLY A 221 -17.71 17.20 -5.39
C GLY A 221 -19.00 16.97 -4.65
N GLU A 222 -18.86 16.61 -3.39
CA GLU A 222 -19.83 16.96 -2.39
C GLU A 222 -19.94 18.46 -2.56
N SER A 223 -20.89 18.87 -3.41
CA SER A 223 -21.40 20.21 -3.47
C SER A 223 -22.03 20.38 -2.10
N VAL A 224 -21.19 20.78 -1.14
CA VAL A 224 -21.59 21.48 0.06
C VAL A 224 -22.57 22.53 -0.47
N PRO A 225 -23.88 22.42 -0.20
CA PRO A 225 -24.74 23.56 -0.40
C PRO A 225 -24.18 24.57 0.59
N ARG A 226 -23.55 25.64 0.06
CA ARG A 226 -23.27 26.82 0.86
C ARG A 226 -24.56 27.14 1.59
N GLY A 227 -24.52 27.02 2.92
CA GLY A 227 -25.66 27.35 3.75
C GLY A 227 -26.08 28.78 3.47
N ASN A 228 -27.22 28.93 2.81
CA ASN A 228 -28.11 30.05 3.10
C ASN A 228 -29.02 29.58 4.23
N CYS A 229 -28.48 29.59 5.45
CA CYS A 229 -29.31 29.61 6.64
C CYS A 229 -29.84 31.05 6.79
N SER A 230 -30.89 31.36 6.03
CA SER A 230 -31.71 32.55 6.19
C SER A 230 -33.15 32.09 6.43
N SER A 231 -33.68 32.51 7.58
CA SER A 231 -35.04 32.31 8.10
C SER A 231 -35.33 31.00 8.83
N CYS A 232 -34.82 30.92 10.06
CA CYS A 232 -35.60 30.33 11.16
C CYS A 232 -36.60 31.39 11.65
N THR A 233 -37.83 31.36 11.13
CA THR A 233 -38.99 31.94 11.79
C THR A 233 -39.90 30.80 12.23
N CYS A 234 -39.87 30.48 13.52
CA CYS A 234 -41.03 29.96 14.22
C CYS A 234 -41.19 30.73 15.53
N SER A 235 -42.30 31.45 15.56
CA SER A 235 -42.73 32.40 16.57
C SER A 235 -42.82 31.79 17.96
N SER A 236 -42.31 32.53 18.94
CA SER A 236 -42.81 32.49 20.30
C SER A 236 -44.30 32.84 20.30
N ASN A 237 -45.13 31.98 20.89
CA ASN A 237 -46.41 32.40 21.47
C ASN A 237 -46.52 31.74 22.84
N ALA A 238 -46.38 32.56 23.88
CA ALA A 238 -46.82 32.28 25.23
C ALA A 238 -48.05 33.15 25.51
N GLN A 239 -48.94 32.61 26.37
CA GLN A 239 -50.15 33.21 26.96
C GLN A 239 -51.39 33.14 26.04
N VAL A 240 -52.50 32.52 26.45
CA VAL A 240 -53.26 32.67 27.71
C VAL A 240 -53.57 31.33 28.37
#